data_AF-A0A2A8B9H6-F1
#
_entry.id   AF-A0A2A8B9H6-F1
#
_cell.length_a   1.000
_cell.length_b   1.000
_cell.length_c   1.000
_cell.angle_alpha   90.00
_cell.angle_beta   90.00
_cell.angle_gamma   90.00
#
_symmetry.space_group_name_H-M   'P 1'
#
loop_
_entity.id
_entity.type
_entity.pdbx_description
1 polymer ?
#
loop_
_entity_poly.entity_id
_entity_poly.type
_entity_poly.pdbx_seq_one_letter_code
_entity_poly.pdbx_strand_id
1 'polypeptide(L)' 'KPFYRIEKSRNRNTGGSGLGLYIVKQIFESLFITYSINNTKQGVEFLVTIPLSSK' A
#
# COMPACT_ATOMS: atom_id res chain seq x y z
N LYS A 1 10.58 -3.27 -2.61
CA LYS A 1 10.75 -1.95 -3.28
C LYS A 1 9.56 -1.05 -2.93
N PRO A 2 9.77 0.22 -2.54
CA PRO A 2 8.70 1.17 -2.22
C PRO A 2 7.87 1.53 -3.46
N PHE A 3 6.64 2.01 -3.22
CA PHE A 3 5.75 2.48 -4.28
C PHE A 3 6.26 3.78 -4.92
N TYR A 4 5.92 3.98 -6.19
CA TYR A 4 6.30 5.17 -6.94
C TYR A 4 5.52 6.40 -6.44
N ARG A 5 6.22 7.51 -6.24
CA ARG A 5 5.62 8.81 -5.92
C ARG A 5 5.64 9.68 -7.17
N ILE A 6 4.50 10.28 -7.51
CA ILE A 6 4.39 11.23 -8.64
C ILE A 6 5.10 12.56 -8.31
N GLU A 7 5.08 12.99 -7.05
CA GLU A 7 5.83 14.18 -6.63
C GLU A 7 7.36 13.93 -6.66
N LYS A 8 8.06 14.77 -7.45
CA LYS A 8 9.53 14.78 -7.53
C LYS A 8 10.18 15.50 -6.36
N SER A 9 9.51 16.50 -5.79
CA SER A 9 10.00 17.23 -4.62
C SER A 9 9.91 16.26 -3.45
N ARG A 10 11.04 15.69 -3.03
CA ARG A 10 11.12 14.83 -1.84
C ARG A 10 10.97 15.67 -0.55
N ASN A 11 10.11 16.69 -0.58
CA ASN A 11 9.87 17.57 0.54
C ASN A 11 9.08 16.82 1.60
N ARG A 12 9.76 16.53 2.72
CA ARG A 12 9.13 15.98 3.92
C ARG A 12 8.02 16.88 4.48
N ASN A 13 8.08 18.17 4.20
CA ASN A 13 7.18 19.18 4.77
C ASN A 13 5.79 19.25 4.09
N THR A 14 5.64 18.77 2.85
CA THR A 14 4.39 18.96 2.08
C THR A 14 3.71 17.66 1.64
N GLY A 15 4.44 16.53 1.54
CA GLY A 15 3.91 15.30 0.92
C GLY A 15 4.08 14.01 1.74
N GLY A 16 4.47 14.10 3.02
CA GLY A 16 4.74 12.94 3.88
C GLY A 16 5.95 12.10 3.45
N SER A 17 6.29 11.07 4.23
CA SER A 17 7.44 10.20 3.95
C SER A 17 7.23 9.26 2.75
N GLY A 18 5.98 9.04 2.34
CA GLY A 18 5.64 8.05 1.30
C GLY A 18 5.88 6.60 1.72
N LEU A 19 6.09 6.35 3.02
CA LEU A 19 6.40 5.03 3.55
C LEU A 19 5.16 4.19 3.86
N GLY A 20 3.96 4.79 3.94
CA GLY A 20 2.73 4.11 4.37
C GLY A 20 2.45 2.82 3.58
N LEU A 21 2.30 2.93 2.25
CA LEU A 21 2.06 1.76 1.41
C LEU A 21 3.24 0.78 1.39
N TYR A 22 4.47 1.27 1.54
CA TYR A 22 5.62 0.37 1.65
C TYR A 22 5.54 -0.50 2.90
N ILE A 23 5.20 0.09 4.05
CA ILE A 23 5.00 -0.64 5.31
C ILE A 23 3.85 -1.64 5.17
N VAL A 24 2.70 -1.22 4.61
CA VAL A 24 1.55 -2.10 4.35
C VAL A 24 1.95 -3.31 3.50
N LYS A 25 2.69 -3.08 2.41
CA LYS A 25 3.21 -4.15 1.56
C LYS A 25 4.10 -5.13 2.33
N GLN A 26 5.03 -4.63 3.14
CA GLN A 26 5.91 -5.51 3.94
C GLN A 26 5.11 -6.35 4.94
N ILE A 27 4.09 -5.78 5.59
CA ILE A 27 3.21 -6.53 6.49
C ILE A 27 2.45 -7.62 5.74
N PHE A 28 1.83 -7.29 4.60
CA PHE A 28 1.05 -8.26 3.83
C PHE A 28 1.91 -9.40 3.28
N GLU A 29 3.11 -9.08 2.77
CA GLU A 29 4.08 -10.09 2.33
C GLU A 29 4.52 -10.99 3.49
N SER A 30 4.80 -10.43 4.67
CA SER A 30 5.21 -11.19 5.86
C SER A 30 4.11 -12.10 6.42
N LEU A 31 2.84 -11.74 6.24
CA LEU A 31 1.68 -12.49 6.73
C LEU A 31 1.05 -13.37 5.65
N PHE A 32 1.65 -13.46 4.46
CA PHE A 32 1.09 -14.17 3.30
C PHE A 32 -0.36 -13.73 2.97
N ILE A 33 -0.68 -12.46 3.22
CA ILE A 33 -1.99 -11.88 2.93
C ILE A 33 -2.07 -11.63 1.43
N THR A 34 -3.15 -12.10 0.81
CA THR A 34 -3.44 -11.82 -0.60
C THR A 34 -4.05 -10.42 -0.72
N TYR A 35 -3.53 -9.60 -1.61
CA TYR A 35 -4.03 -8.25 -1.87
C TYR A 35 -3.89 -7.86 -3.34
N SER A 36 -4.70 -6.91 -3.80
CA SER A 36 -4.59 -6.27 -5.11
C SER A 36 -4.84 -4.77 -5.03
N ILE A 37 -4.24 -4.03 -5.97
CA ILE A 37 -4.38 -2.58 -6.08
C ILE A 37 -4.65 -2.28 -7.55
N ASN A 38 -5.80 -1.68 -7.85
CA ASN A 38 -6.23 -1.42 -9.22
C ASN A 38 -6.69 0.02 -9.38
N ASN A 39 -6.37 0.65 -10.51
CA ASN A 39 -6.97 1.92 -10.88
C ASN A 39 -8.39 1.67 -11.39
N THR A 40 -9.35 2.44 -10.89
CA THR A 40 -10.73 2.47 -11.38
C THR A 40 -10.99 3.79 -12.09
N LYS A 41 -12.18 3.94 -12.69
CA LYS A 41 -12.57 5.20 -13.34
C LYS A 41 -12.70 6.38 -12.37
N GLN A 42 -12.88 6.11 -11.07
CA GLN A 42 -13.10 7.14 -10.04
C GLN A 42 -11.94 7.27 -9.04
N GLY A 43 -10.90 6.43 -9.13
CA GLY A 43 -9.80 6.47 -8.16
C GLY A 43 -9.00 5.18 -8.15
N VAL A 44 -8.57 4.77 -6.95
CA VAL A 44 -7.79 3.55 -6.72
C VAL A 44 -8.56 2.63 -5.79
N GLU A 45 -8.72 1.37 -6.19
CA GLU A 45 -9.31 0.31 -5.38
C GLU A 45 -8.21 -0.53 -4.74
N PHE A 46 -8.39 -0.84 -3.46
CA PHE A 46 -7.55 -1.75 -2.68
C PHE A 46 -8.39 -2.93 -2.22
N LEU A 47 -8.02 -4.13 -2.62
CA LEU A 47 -8.64 -5.36 -2.15
C LEU A 47 -7.65 -6.12 -1.28
N VAL A 48 -8.11 -6.59 -0.11
CA VAL A 48 -7.29 -7.34 0.84
C VAL A 48 -8.09 -8.54 1.36
N THR A 49 -7.52 -9.73 1.26
CA THR A 49 -8.11 -10.97 1.78
C THR A 49 -7.40 -11.35 3.06
N ILE A 50 -8.03 -11.04 4.19
CA ILE A 50 -7.51 -11.38 5.52
C ILE A 50 -8.04 -12.75 5.92
N PRO A 51 -7.18 -13.75 6.19
CA PRO A 51 -7.63 -15.06 6.63
C PRO A 51 -8.29 -14.96 8.00
N LEU A 52 -9.43 -15.64 8.16
CA LEU A 52 -10.03 -15.82 9.48
C LEU A 52 -9.18 -16.82 10.25
N SER A 53 -8.78 -16.46 11.48
CA SER A 53 -8.15 -17.44 12.38
C SER A 53 -9.18 -18.51 12.71
N SER A 54 -8.90 -19.77 12.37
CA SER A 54 -9.55 -20.87 13.07
C SER A 54 -9.08 -20.80 14.53
N LYS A 55 -10.02 -20.76 15.46
CA LYS A 55 -9.70 -21.10 16.86
C LYS A 55 -9.39 -22.59 16.96
#